data_AF-A0A529FI09-F1
#
_entry.id   AF-A0A529FI09-F1
#
_cell.length_a   1.000
_cell.length_b   1.000
_cell.length_c   1.000
_cell.angle_alpha   90.00
_cell.angle_beta   90.00
_cell.angle_gamma   90.00
#
_symmetry.space_group_name_H-M   'P 1'
#
loop_
_entity.id
_entity.type
_entity.pdbx_description
1 polymer ?
#
loop_
_entity_poly.entity_id
_entity_poly.type
_entity_poly.pdbx_seq_one_letter_code
_entity_poly.pdbx_strand_id
1 'polypeptide(L)'
;MQQARAQAGYASPSDAARALREINKNTLISHENGNRPLSRKAAEKYGRLFGVDPGWLLFNADGAEAAPVSLQPSPVTVDVPI
;
A
#
# COMPACT_ATOMS: atom_id res chain seq x y z
N MET A 1 2.35 -4.64 -4.19
CA MET A 1 2.80 -3.30 -3.70
C MET A 1 2.50 -2.15 -4.65
N GLN A 2 2.87 -2.24 -5.93
CA GLN A 2 2.65 -1.15 -6.90
C GLN A 2 1.18 -0.71 -7.00
N GLN A 3 0.24 -1.65 -6.97
CA GLN A 3 -1.19 -1.35 -7.02
C GLN A 3 -1.70 -0.68 -5.74
N ALA A 4 -1.19 -1.04 -4.55
CA ALA A 4 -1.54 -0.38 -3.28
C ALA A 4 -1.11 1.07 -3.25
N ARG A 5 0.11 1.32 -3.75
CA ARG A 5 0.65 2.67 -3.88
C ARG A 5 -0.20 3.53 -4.82
N ALA A 6 -0.60 2.96 -5.96
CA ALA A 6 -1.46 3.64 -6.94
C ALA A 6 -2.85 3.94 -6.37
N GLN A 7 -3.45 3.01 -5.62
CA GLN A 7 -4.74 3.21 -4.93
C GLN A 7 -4.66 4.30 -3.86
N ALA A 8 -3.53 4.39 -3.16
CA ALA A 8 -3.25 5.47 -2.22
C ALA A 8 -2.97 6.83 -2.90
N GLY A 9 -3.00 6.91 -4.24
CA GLY A 9 -2.81 8.14 -5.00
C GLY A 9 -1.35 8.50 -5.30
N TYR A 10 -0.38 7.65 -4.96
CA TYR A 10 1.03 7.95 -5.19
C TYR A 10 1.48 7.45 -6.56
N ALA A 11 1.99 8.35 -7.41
CA ALA A 11 2.40 8.03 -8.78
C ALA A 11 3.72 7.23 -8.84
N SER A 12 4.63 7.42 -7.87
CA SER A 12 5.90 6.70 -7.83
C SER A 12 6.31 6.25 -6.42
N PRO A 13 7.22 5.26 -6.28
CA PRO A 13 7.72 4.82 -4.97
C PRO A 13 8.48 5.93 -4.23
N SER A 14 9.13 6.81 -4.99
CA SER A 14 9.80 8.00 -4.46
C SER A 14 8.82 9.01 -3.89
N ASP A 15 7.63 9.12 -4.49
CA ASP A 15 6.56 10.01 -4.05
C ASP A 15 5.91 9.48 -2.76
N ALA A 16 5.58 8.20 -2.74
CA ALA A 16 5.13 7.49 -1.54
C ALA A 16 6.14 7.60 -0.38
N ALA A 17 7.43 7.40 -0.63
CA ALA A 17 8.46 7.53 0.41
C ALA A 17 8.69 8.98 0.88
N ARG A 18 8.36 9.97 0.04
CA ARG A 18 8.39 11.40 0.43
C ARG A 18 7.21 11.76 1.33
N ALA A 19 6.01 11.32 0.98
CA ALA A 19 4.81 11.54 1.77
C ALA A 19 4.82 10.72 3.07
N LEU A 20 5.26 9.47 2.98
CA LEU A 20 5.32 8.52 4.09
C LEU A 20 6.76 8.38 4.57
N ARG A 21 7.20 9.36 5.38
CA ARG A 21 8.58 9.43 5.92
C ARG A 21 8.97 8.21 6.76
N GLU A 22 7.99 7.41 7.19
CA GLU A 22 8.18 6.15 7.93
C GLU A 22 8.67 4.97 7.07
N ILE A 23 8.70 5.13 5.74
CA ILE A 23 9.09 4.10 4.79
C ILE A 23 10.34 4.54 4.03
N ASN A 24 11.33 3.66 3.94
CA ASN A 24 12.49 3.88 3.09
C ASN A 24 12.18 3.48 1.63
N LYS A 25 12.50 4.38 0.68
CA LYS A 25 12.34 4.15 -0.76
C LYS A 25 12.95 2.83 -1.23
N ASN A 26 14.16 2.50 -0.79
CA ASN A 26 14.88 1.29 -1.20
C ASN A 26 14.19 0.01 -0.71
N THR A 27 13.60 0.06 0.48
CA THR A 27 12.79 -1.03 1.04
C THR A 27 11.50 -1.20 0.25
N LEU A 28 10.82 -0.11 -0.09
CA LEU A 28 9.59 -0.15 -0.89
C LEU A 28 9.85 -0.75 -2.28
N ILE A 29 10.90 -0.31 -2.97
CA ILE A 29 11.32 -0.85 -4.27
C ILE A 29 11.68 -2.34 -4.16
N SER A 30 12.38 -2.75 -3.10
CA SER A 30 12.75 -4.16 -2.89
C SER A 30 11.52 -5.06 -2.75
N HIS A 31 10.47 -4.59 -2.08
CA HIS A 31 9.21 -5.33 -1.97
C HIS A 31 8.36 -5.23 -3.24
N GLU A 32 8.38 -4.11 -3.96
CA GLU A 32 7.69 -3.96 -5.25
C GLU A 32 8.29 -4.85 -6.34
N ASN A 33 9.61 -5.04 -6.32
CA ASN A 33 10.33 -5.92 -7.26
C ASN A 33 10.31 -7.40 -6.84
N GLY A 34 9.67 -7.75 -5.72
CA GLY A 34 9.64 -9.13 -5.20
C GLY A 34 11.00 -9.64 -4.70
N ASN A 35 11.99 -8.77 -4.55
CA ASN A 35 13.35 -9.15 -4.14
C ASN A 35 13.42 -9.55 -2.65
N ARG A 36 12.38 -9.22 -1.87
CA ARG A 36 12.22 -9.61 -0.47
C ARG A 36 10.78 -10.02 -0.18
N PRO A 37 10.57 -11.15 0.53
CA PRO A 37 9.24 -11.55 0.97
C PRO A 37 8.64 -10.48 1.89
N LEU A 38 7.34 -10.23 1.74
CA LEU A 38 6.63 -9.27 2.55
C LEU A 38 6.14 -9.95 3.83
N SER A 39 6.67 -9.54 4.99
CA SER A 39 6.17 -10.03 6.26
C SER A 39 4.80 -9.44 6.59
N ARG A 40 3.95 -10.18 7.31
CA ARG A 40 2.64 -9.71 7.84
C ARG A 40 2.74 -8.36 8.54
N LYS A 41 3.75 -8.19 9.40
CA LYS A 41 3.99 -6.91 10.12
C LYS A 41 4.30 -5.75 9.18
N ALA A 42 5.00 -6.03 8.08
CA ALA A 42 5.29 -5.01 7.07
C ALA A 42 4.02 -4.68 6.28
N ALA A 43 3.24 -5.69 5.89
CA ALA A 43 1.95 -5.50 5.23
C ALA A 43 0.98 -4.68 6.07
N GLU A 44 0.85 -4.94 7.38
CA GLU A 44 0.04 -4.12 8.30
C GLU A 44 0.50 -2.67 8.32
N LYS A 45 1.81 -2.44 8.40
CA LYS A 45 2.38 -1.09 8.35
C LYS A 45 2.05 -0.40 7.03
N TYR A 46 2.26 -1.07 5.90
CA TYR A 46 1.97 -0.52 4.59
C TYR A 46 0.46 -0.31 4.36
N GLY A 47 -0.38 -1.22 4.84
CA GLY A 47 -1.83 -1.10 4.77
C GLY A 47 -2.31 0.15 5.51
N ARG A 48 -1.80 0.39 6.73
CA ARG A 48 -2.09 1.61 7.49
C ARG A 48 -1.59 2.87 6.80
N LEU A 49 -0.40 2.84 6.19
CA LEU A 49 0.21 4.02 5.57
C LEU A 49 -0.40 4.36 4.19
N PHE A 50 -0.82 3.35 3.44
CA PHE A 50 -1.46 3.50 2.14
C PHE A 50 -3.00 3.51 2.22
N GLY A 51 -3.58 3.23 3.39
CA GLY A 51 -5.02 3.11 3.55
C GLY A 51 -5.63 1.91 2.82
N VAL A 52 -4.84 0.84 2.62
CA VAL A 52 -5.27 -0.38 1.92
C VAL A 52 -5.31 -1.57 2.87
N ASP A 53 -6.06 -2.62 2.51
CA ASP A 53 -6.10 -3.83 3.30
C ASP A 53 -4.72 -4.54 3.33
N PRO A 54 -4.17 -4.85 4.52
CA PRO A 54 -2.89 -5.52 4.63
C PRO A 54 -2.94 -6.99 4.21
N GLY A 55 -4.11 -7.64 4.26
CA GLY A 55 -4.32 -8.96 3.68
C GLY A 55 -4.09 -8.92 2.18
N TRP A 56 -4.70 -7.97 1.49
CA TRP A 56 -4.53 -7.76 0.05
C TRP A 56 -3.05 -7.52 -0.36
N LEU A 57 -2.29 -6.85 0.51
CA LEU A 57 -0.84 -6.69 0.31
C LEU A 57 -0.06 -8.00 0.44
N LEU A 58 -0.45 -8.91 1.33
CA LEU A 58 0.19 -10.22 1.51
C LEU A 58 -0.13 -11.16 0.37
N PHE A 59 -1.41 -11.29 -0.01
CA PHE A 59 -1.82 -12.17 -1.10
C PHE A 59 -1.09 -11.83 -2.41
N ASN A 60 -0.93 -10.54 -2.70
CA ASN A 60 -0.27 -10.07 -3.91
C ASN A 60 1.26 -9.97 -3.79
N ALA A 61 1.84 -10.22 -2.61
CA ALA A 61 3.28 -10.29 -2.39
C ALA A 61 3.83 -11.71 -2.44
N ASP A 62 3.01 -12.70 -2.12
CA ASP A 62 3.39 -14.12 -2.16
C ASP A 62 3.18 -14.78 -3.53
N GLY A 63 2.75 -14.02 -4.55
CA GLY A 63 2.44 -14.56 -5.89
C GLY A 63 1.26 -15.55 -5.90
N ALA A 64 0.55 -15.66 -4.77
CA ALA A 64 -0.62 -16.51 -4.62
C ALA A 64 -1.87 -15.71 -5.02
N GLU A 65 -2.33 -15.99 -6.24
CA GLU A 65 -3.62 -15.63 -6.80
C GLU A 65 -4.71 -15.47 -5.72
N ALA A 66 -5.14 -14.23 -5.45
CA ALA A 66 -6.34 -13.98 -4.69
C ALA A 66 -7.14 -12.84 -5.33
N ALA A 67 -8.38 -13.19 -5.70
CA ALA A 67 -9.35 -12.38 -6.41
C ALA A 67 -9.64 -11.02 -5.72
N PRO A 68 -10.03 -9.99 -6.50
CA PRO A 68 -10.31 -8.67 -5.97
C PRO A 68 -11.61 -8.66 -5.17
N VAL A 69 -11.53 -8.60 -3.84
CA VAL A 69 -12.65 -8.14 -3.02
C VAL A 69 -12.64 -6.61 -3.04
N SER A 70 -13.56 -6.03 -3.81
CA SER A 70 -13.76 -4.57 -3.84
C SER A 70 -14.30 -4.10 -2.49
N LEU A 71 -13.41 -3.74 -1.58
CA LEU A 71 -13.74 -2.92 -0.41
C LEU A 71 -13.80 -1.48 -0.91
N GLN A 72 -15.03 -1.04 -1.16
CA GLN A 72 -15.35 0.32 -1.56
C GLN A 72 -14.83 1.25 -0.45
N PRO A 73 -14.01 2.28 -0.75
CA PRO A 73 -13.75 3.31 0.22
C PRO A 73 -15.08 4.06 0.44
N SER A 74 -15.61 4.00 1.66
CA SER A 74 -16.62 4.98 2.07
C SER A 74 -16.03 6.37 1.82
N PRO A 75 -16.68 7.25 1.05
CA PRO A 75 -16.19 8.61 0.89
C PRO A 75 -16.23 9.27 2.26
N VAL A 76 -15.05 9.54 2.84
CA VAL A 76 -14.95 10.49 3.94
C VAL A 76 -15.19 11.85 3.29
N THR A 77 -16.45 12.30 3.34
CA THR A 77 -16.81 13.70 3.12
C THR A 77 -15.98 14.53 4.08
N VAL A 78 -14.91 15.14 3.57
CA VAL A 78 -14.26 16.26 4.24
C VAL A 78 -15.25 17.42 4.15
N ASP A 79 -16.08 17.51 5.18
CA ASP A 79 -16.85 18.69 5.52
C ASP A 79 -15.84 19.81 5.80
N VAL A 80 -15.76 20.77 4.88
CA VAL A 80 -15.07 22.04 5.11
C VAL A 80 -16.14 23.07 5.47
N PRO A 81 -16.26 23.50 6.73
CA PRO A 81 -17.11 24.63 7.05
C PRO A 81 -16.38 25.97 6.85
N ILE A 82 -17.05 26.80 6.03
CA ILE A 82 -17.11 28.28 5.94
C ILE A 82 -15.87 29.02 5.42
#